data_AF-A0A2E2KNM3-F1
#
_entry.id   AF-A0A2E2KNM3-F1
#
_cell.length_a   1.000
_cell.length_b   1.000
_cell.length_c   1.000
_cell.angle_alpha   90.00
_cell.angle_beta   90.00
_cell.angle_gamma   90.00
#
_symmetry.space_group_name_H-M   'P 1'
#
loop_
_entity.id
_entity.type
_entity.pdbx_description
1 polymer ?
#
loop_
_entity_poly.entity_id
_entity_poly.type
_entity_poly.pdbx_seq_one_letter_code
_entity_poly.pdbx_strand_id
1 'polypeptide(L)' 'MNEFTLDELNLLLSVFEKAGITVENGAEGEMLQRVKAAQENRQELDSMEFDDCLGGACKL' A
#
# COMPACT_ATOMS: atom_id res chain seq x y z
N MET A 1 11.41 -1.48 -12.65
CA MET A 1 10.91 -0.29 -11.92
C MET A 1 11.14 -0.60 -10.45
N ASN A 2 11.75 0.31 -9.69
CA ASN A 2 11.83 0.12 -8.25
C ASN A 2 10.43 0.34 -7.68
N GLU A 3 9.88 -0.70 -7.08
CA GLU A 3 8.61 -0.64 -6.38
C GLU A 3 8.81 0.08 -5.03
N PHE A 4 7.83 0.87 -4.61
CA PHE A 4 7.88 1.52 -3.30
C PHE A 4 7.65 0.48 -2.19
N THR A 5 8.37 0.63 -1.09
CA THR A 5 8.12 -0.11 0.15
C THR A 5 6.87 0.40 0.85
N LEU A 6 6.32 -0.40 1.77
CA LEU A 6 5.16 0.00 2.58
C LEU A 6 5.43 1.28 3.38
N ASP A 7 6.63 1.44 3.93
CA ASP A 7 7.04 2.63 4.68
C ASP A 7 7.09 3.88 3.79
N GLU A 8 7.62 3.76 2.58
CA GLU A 8 7.65 4.87 1.61
C GLU A 8 6.23 5.27 1.18
N LEU A 9 5.34 4.30 0.96
CA LEU A 9 3.94 4.55 0.62
C LEU A 9 3.21 5.26 1.76
N ASN A 10 3.42 4.82 3.02
CA ASN A 10 2.86 5.47 4.20
C ASN A 10 3.40 6.90 4.38
N LEU A 11 4.70 7.12 4.11
CA LEU A 11 5.28 8.44 4.15
C LEU A 11 4.63 9.36 3.10
N LEU A 12 4.43 8.88 1.87
CA LEU A 12 3.75 9.63 0.81
C LEU A 12 2.32 9.99 1.20
N LEU A 13 1.55 9.04 1.75
CA LEU A 13 0.20 9.31 2.25
C LEU A 13 0.19 10.42 3.31
N SER A 14 1.17 10.41 4.23
CA SER A 14 1.30 11.46 5.25
C SER A 14 1.60 12.84 4.64
N VAL A 15 2.29 12.90 3.50
CA VAL A 15 2.54 14.16 2.78
C VAL A 15 1.26 14.72 2.19
N PHE A 16 0.43 13.88 1.55
CA PHE A 16 -0.89 14.29 1.04
C PHE A 16 -1.81 14.78 2.16
N GLU A 17 -1.82 14.07 3.30
CA GLU A 17 -2.60 14.47 4.48
C GLU A 17 -2.17 15.84 5.01
N LYS A 18 -0.86 16.06 5.20
CA LYS A 18 -0.31 17.35 5.66
C LYS A 18 -0.56 18.49 4.68
N ALA A 19 -0.60 18.19 3.38
CA ALA A 19 -0.93 19.16 2.34
C ALA A 19 -2.44 19.44 2.25
N GLY A 20 -3.29 18.73 3.00
CA GLY A 20 -4.74 18.88 2.96
C GLY A 20 -5.36 18.40 1.65
N ILE A 21 -4.69 17.49 0.92
CA ILE A 21 -5.17 16.96 -0.35
C ILE A 21 -6.17 15.83 -0.08
N THR A 22 -7.35 15.97 -0.67
CA THR A 22 -8.40 14.96 -0.75
C THR A 22 -8.48 14.40 -2.16
N VAL A 23 -9.25 13.32 -2.32
CA VAL A 23 -9.44 12.63 -3.61
C VAL A 23 -10.14 13.50 -4.67
N GLU A 24 -10.74 14.62 -4.27
CA GLU A 24 -11.44 15.56 -5.17
C GLU A 24 -10.51 16.65 -5.73
N ASN A 25 -9.27 16.75 -5.22
CA ASN A 25 -8.31 17.79 -5.62
C ASN A 25 -7.60 17.48 -6.94
N GLY A 26 -8.35 17.32 -8.03
CA GLY A 26 -7.79 17.22 -9.38
C GLY A 26 -6.71 16.14 -9.53
N ALA A 27 -5.57 16.52 -10.14
CA ALA A 27 -4.49 15.59 -10.44
C ALA A 27 -3.83 15.03 -9.16
N GLU A 28 -3.70 15.84 -8.13
CA GLU A 28 -3.15 15.44 -6.83
C GLU A 28 -4.08 14.46 -6.11
N GLY A 29 -5.40 14.66 -6.21
CA GLY A 29 -6.41 13.73 -5.72
C GLY A 29 -6.38 12.38 -6.44
N GLU A 30 -6.22 12.39 -7.76
CA GLU A 30 -6.04 11.17 -8.56
C GLU A 30 -4.76 10.42 -8.17
N MET A 31 -3.65 11.15 -7.94
CA MET A 31 -2.42 10.56 -7.47
C MET A 31 -2.59 9.95 -6.07
N LEU A 32 -3.27 10.64 -5.15
CA LEU A 32 -3.59 10.12 -3.83
C LEU A 32 -4.37 8.79 -3.91
N GLN A 33 -5.35 8.68 -4.81
CA GLN A 33 -6.08 7.42 -5.00
C GLN A 33 -5.15 6.28 -5.46
N ARG A 34 -4.24 6.54 -6.39
CA ARG A 34 -3.27 5.55 -6.87
C ARG A 34 -2.30 5.10 -5.78
N VAL A 35 -1.82 6.04 -4.95
CA VAL A 35 -0.91 5.74 -3.83
C VAL A 35 -1.62 4.91 -2.76
N LYS A 36 -2.89 5.22 -2.44
CA LYS A 36 -3.69 4.40 -1.52
C LYS A 36 -3.85 2.97 -2.01
N ALA A 37 -4.24 2.78 -3.27
CA ALA A 37 -4.38 1.46 -3.85
C ALA A 37 -3.04 0.67 -3.84
N ALA A 38 -1.92 1.34 -4.12
CA ALA A 38 -0.60 0.70 -4.04
C ALA A 38 -0.23 0.30 -2.60
N GLN A 39 -0.54 1.16 -1.62
CA GLN A 39 -0.31 0.91 -0.20
C GLN A 39 -1.15 -0.28 0.31
N GLU A 40 -2.43 -0.33 -0.05
CA GLU A 40 -3.33 -1.45 0.32
C GLU A 40 -2.81 -2.78 -0.23
N ASN A 41 -2.49 -2.84 -1.53
CA ASN A 41 -1.92 -4.05 -2.14
C ASN A 41 -0.61 -4.46 -1.46
N ARG A 42 0.28 -3.51 -1.15
CA ARG A 42 1.56 -3.82 -0.49
C ARG A 42 1.36 -4.30 0.94
N GLN A 43 0.42 -3.71 1.66
CA GLN A 43 0.06 -4.13 3.01
C GLN A 43 -0.52 -5.56 3.01
N GLU A 44 -1.36 -5.90 2.03
CA GLU A 44 -1.86 -7.27 1.87
C GLU A 44 -0.71 -8.25 1.61
N LEU A 45 0.20 -7.93 0.68
CA LEU A 45 1.36 -8.78 0.37
C LEU A 45 2.32 -8.94 1.56
N ASP A 46 2.59 -7.87 2.32
CA ASP A 46 3.41 -7.95 3.52
C ASP A 46 2.68 -8.70 4.67
N SER A 47 1.34 -8.71 4.66
CA SER A 47 0.52 -9.50 5.59
C SER A 47 0.34 -10.96 5.15
N MET A 48 0.69 -11.31 3.91
CA MET A 48 0.68 -12.68 3.40
C MET A 48 1.86 -13.53 3.90
N GLU A 49 2.74 -12.97 4.73
CA GLU A 49 3.77 -13.75 5.42
C GLU A 49 3.16 -14.44 6.67
N PHE A 50 3.12 -15.79 6.63
CA PHE A 50 3.08 -16.79 7.73
C PHE A 50 1.85 -17.69 7.92
N ASP A 51 0.61 -17.32 7.57
CA ASP A 51 -0.54 -18.20 7.92
C ASP A 51 -0.79 -19.33 6.90
N ASP A 52 -0.53 -19.10 5.61
CA ASP A 52 -0.83 -20.08 4.55
C ASP A 52 0.27 -21.14 4.31
N CYS A 53 1.47 -20.98 4.88
CA CYS A 53 2.56 -21.96 4.74
C CYS A 53 2.79 -22.82 5.99
N LEU A 54 2.24 -22.44 7.16
CA LEU A 54 2.35 -23.23 8.40
C LEU A 54 1.08 -24.07 8.69
N GLY A 55 0.01 -23.90 7.92
CA GLY A 55 -1.28 -24.62 8.01
C GLY A 55 -1.36 -26.00 7.33
N GLY A 56 -0.24 -26.67 7.03
CA GLY A 56 -0.23 -28.13 6.84
C GLY A 56 -0.55 -28.73 5.46
N ALA A 57 -0.51 -27.98 4.36
CA ALA A 57 -0.76 -28.52 3.01
C ALA A 57 0.49 -29.01 2.23
N CYS A 58 1.70 -28.96 2.82
CA CYS A 58 2.86 -29.69 2.30
C CYS A 58 3.02 -31.03 3.04
N LYS A 59 2.15 -31.99 2.72
CA LYS A 59 2.48 -33.41 2.84
C LYS A 59 2.64 -33.98 1.43
N LEU A 60 3.91 -34.15 1.06
CA LEU A 60 4.35 -35.17 0.10
C LEU A 60 3.79 -36.54 0.50
#